data_AF-A0A5E5QAS6-F1
#
_entry.id   AF-A0A5E5QAS6-F1
#
_cell.length_a   1.000
_cell.length_b   1.000
_cell.length_c   1.000
_cell.angle_alpha   90.00
_cell.angle_beta   90.00
_cell.angle_gamma   90.00
#
_symmetry.space_group_name_H-M   'P 1'
#
loop_
_entity.id
_entity.type
_entity.pdbx_description
1 polymer ?
#
loop_
_entity_poly.entity_id
_entity_poly.type
_entity_poly.pdbx_seq_one_letter_code
_entity_poly.pdbx_strand_id
1 'polypeptide(L)'
;NILEHHKRFTDKTLNHIVYIDKELWDSPDDALKQKILSDAEKNKNKVIVVYDSATGEKNVIRQPSNSQSLDFETVEVISRDNIIPSADLKNKYLDFSKQHGWKESSNSVFRVNTAEGYEALNLKSNGKNKYNIILSIGEDKVTKDAANALFEKHPDTSIIATLDEQGKLVFPKGKAFTPDSSVRINIVGHPEVLEQVGATKLADYTDQLARHYKID
;
A
#
# COMPACT_ATOMS: atom_id res chain seq x y z
N ASN A 1 -17.06 -4.12 6.71
CA ASN A 1 -16.54 -3.45 5.50
C ASN A 1 -15.08 -3.88 5.28
N ILE A 2 -14.66 -4.26 4.07
CA ILE A 2 -13.27 -4.69 3.76
C ILE A 2 -12.24 -3.65 4.23
N LEU A 3 -12.59 -2.35 4.14
CA LEU A 3 -11.75 -1.25 4.59
C LEU A 3 -11.59 -1.21 6.12
N GLU A 4 -12.63 -1.54 6.90
CA GLU A 4 -12.56 -1.60 8.36
C GLU A 4 -11.72 -2.79 8.84
N HIS A 5 -11.88 -3.95 8.19
CA HIS A 5 -11.05 -5.13 8.45
C HIS A 5 -9.57 -4.81 8.21
N HIS A 6 -9.30 -4.05 7.15
CA HIS A 6 -7.95 -3.70 6.78
C HIS A 6 -7.30 -2.66 7.70
N LYS A 7 -8.05 -1.65 8.17
CA LYS A 7 -7.55 -0.63 9.11
C LYS A 7 -6.90 -1.26 10.35
N ARG A 8 -7.42 -2.39 10.82
CA ARG A 8 -6.84 -3.13 11.97
C ARG A 8 -5.42 -3.63 11.71
N PHE A 9 -5.06 -3.99 10.47
CA PHE A 9 -3.69 -4.46 10.15
C PHE A 9 -2.66 -3.33 10.11
N THR A 10 -3.11 -2.08 10.02
CA THR A 10 -2.24 -0.88 10.02
C THR A 10 -2.26 -0.09 11.33
N ASP A 11 -3.12 -0.46 12.27
CA ASP A 11 -3.24 0.25 13.54
C ASP A 11 -2.06 -0.06 14.43
N LYS A 12 -1.18 0.92 14.59
CA LYS A 12 0.09 0.79 15.34
C LYS A 12 -0.10 0.49 16.84
N THR A 13 -1.30 0.67 17.36
CA THR A 13 -1.63 0.39 18.77
C THR A 13 -1.92 -1.08 19.01
N LEU A 14 -2.26 -1.83 17.96
CA LEU A 14 -2.62 -3.24 18.07
C LEU A 14 -1.39 -4.15 17.97
N ASN A 15 -1.51 -5.35 18.53
CA ASN A 15 -0.49 -6.38 18.38
C ASN A 15 -0.70 -7.13 17.07
N HIS A 16 0.37 -7.31 16.30
CA HIS A 16 0.32 -7.97 15.00
C HIS A 16 1.31 -9.12 14.93
N ILE A 17 0.92 -10.19 14.26
CA ILE A 17 1.85 -11.22 13.81
C ILE A 17 1.80 -11.36 12.29
N VAL A 18 2.98 -11.33 11.69
CA VAL A 18 3.16 -11.52 10.25
C VAL A 18 3.98 -12.79 10.04
N TYR A 19 3.40 -13.73 9.29
CA TYR A 19 4.06 -14.91 8.76
C TYR A 19 4.45 -14.63 7.31
N ILE A 20 5.71 -14.83 6.93
CA ILE A 20 6.17 -14.64 5.56
C ILE A 20 6.92 -15.88 5.06
N ASP A 21 6.62 -16.30 3.82
CA ASP A 21 7.29 -17.43 3.19
C ASP A 21 8.80 -17.17 3.06
N LYS A 22 9.60 -18.18 3.35
CA LYS A 22 11.06 -18.11 3.36
C LYS A 22 11.65 -17.72 2.01
N GLU A 23 11.11 -18.20 0.90
CA GLU A 23 11.63 -17.81 -0.42
C GLU A 23 11.37 -16.33 -0.71
N LEU A 24 10.25 -15.78 -0.22
CA LEU A 24 9.98 -14.33 -0.32
C LEU A 24 10.90 -13.53 0.62
N TRP A 25 11.19 -14.05 1.81
CA TRP A 25 12.07 -13.39 2.79
C TRP A 25 13.54 -13.38 2.36
N ASP A 26 13.99 -14.48 1.75
CA ASP A 26 15.37 -14.68 1.29
C ASP A 26 15.55 -14.26 -0.19
N SER A 27 14.54 -13.62 -0.79
CA SER A 27 14.60 -13.08 -2.15
C SER A 27 15.81 -12.15 -2.32
N PRO A 28 16.53 -12.22 -3.47
CA PRO A 28 17.59 -11.26 -3.79
C PRO A 28 17.11 -9.81 -3.85
N ASP A 29 15.86 -9.59 -4.28
CA ASP A 29 15.16 -8.32 -4.13
C ASP A 29 14.68 -8.20 -2.68
N ASP A 30 15.33 -7.33 -1.91
CA ASP A 30 15.07 -7.14 -0.49
C ASP A 30 14.01 -6.06 -0.20
N ALA A 31 13.38 -5.46 -1.22
CA ALA A 31 12.44 -4.36 -1.03
C ALA A 31 11.28 -4.73 -0.07
N LEU A 32 10.68 -5.90 -0.25
CA LEU A 32 9.61 -6.40 0.62
C LEU A 32 10.11 -6.62 2.06
N LYS A 33 11.29 -7.23 2.21
CA LYS A 33 11.92 -7.49 3.51
C LYS A 33 12.22 -6.19 4.26
N GLN A 34 12.87 -5.24 3.60
CA GLN A 34 13.19 -3.92 4.17
C GLN A 34 11.91 -3.20 4.61
N LYS A 35 10.86 -3.27 3.80
CA LYS A 35 9.57 -2.66 4.14
C LYS A 35 8.93 -3.30 5.36
N ILE A 36 8.85 -4.62 5.43
CA ILE A 36 8.29 -5.34 6.60
C ILE A 36 9.09 -4.99 7.87
N LEU A 37 10.42 -4.92 7.76
CA LEU A 37 11.29 -4.53 8.87
C LEU A 37 11.05 -3.07 9.31
N SER A 38 11.03 -2.12 8.37
CA SER A 38 10.71 -0.71 8.64
C SER A 38 9.33 -0.54 9.30
N ASP A 39 8.33 -1.28 8.82
CA ASP A 39 6.98 -1.26 9.40
C ASP A 39 6.98 -1.80 10.84
N ALA A 40 7.78 -2.83 11.12
CA ALA A 40 7.91 -3.39 12.47
C ALA A 40 8.80 -2.52 13.40
N GLU A 41 9.68 -1.68 12.87
CA GLU A 41 10.39 -0.66 13.64
C GLU A 41 9.45 0.47 14.07
N LYS A 42 8.58 0.91 13.15
CA LYS A 42 7.54 1.90 13.45
C LYS A 42 6.49 1.36 14.41
N ASN A 43 6.17 0.06 14.31
CA ASN A 43 5.16 -0.61 15.13
C ASN A 43 5.84 -1.62 16.07
N LYS A 44 6.24 -1.15 17.26
CA LYS A 44 6.97 -1.96 18.26
C LYS A 44 6.23 -3.22 18.73
N ASN A 45 4.95 -3.36 18.40
CA ASN A 45 4.06 -4.47 18.78
C ASN A 45 3.91 -5.55 17.69
N LYS A 46 4.81 -5.58 16.70
CA LYS A 46 4.77 -6.53 15.58
C LYS A 46 5.77 -7.68 15.75
N VAL A 47 5.28 -8.91 15.63
CA VAL A 47 6.08 -10.14 15.49
C VAL A 47 6.21 -10.51 14.02
N ILE A 48 7.42 -10.91 13.62
CA ILE A 48 7.71 -11.42 12.28
C ILE A 48 8.20 -12.86 12.41
N VAL A 49 7.51 -13.77 11.72
CA VAL A 49 7.86 -15.19 11.63
C VAL A 49 8.11 -15.52 10.16
N VAL A 50 9.27 -16.09 9.87
CA VAL A 50 9.56 -16.68 8.56
C VAL A 50 9.16 -18.14 8.60
N TYR A 51 8.37 -18.59 7.63
CA TYR A 51 7.98 -20.00 7.51
C TYR A 51 8.50 -20.61 6.22
N ASP A 52 8.94 -21.85 6.29
CA ASP A 52 9.31 -22.65 5.13
C ASP A 52 8.10 -23.47 4.69
N SER A 53 7.58 -23.20 3.49
CA SER A 53 6.39 -23.90 2.97
C SER A 53 6.67 -25.36 2.66
N ALA A 54 7.91 -25.75 2.37
CA ALA A 54 8.29 -27.12 2.04
C ALA A 54 8.46 -27.99 3.30
N THR A 55 9.10 -27.46 4.34
CA THR A 55 9.37 -28.22 5.59
C THR A 55 8.32 -27.98 6.68
N GLY A 56 7.60 -26.87 6.61
CA GLY A 56 6.68 -26.41 7.65
C GLY A 56 7.35 -25.72 8.85
N GLU A 57 8.68 -25.63 8.84
CA GLU A 57 9.47 -24.95 9.87
C GLU A 57 9.12 -23.47 9.96
N LYS A 58 9.24 -22.92 11.17
CA LYS A 58 8.91 -21.52 11.48
C LYS A 58 9.95 -20.95 12.41
N ASN A 59 10.49 -19.79 12.05
CA ASN A 59 11.53 -19.10 12.79
C ASN A 59 11.07 -17.67 13.11
N VAL A 60 11.12 -17.30 14.39
CA VAL A 60 10.83 -15.94 14.83
C VAL A 60 12.05 -15.06 14.52
N ILE A 61 11.90 -14.11 13.61
CA ILE A 61 13.00 -13.20 13.23
C ILE A 61 12.96 -11.91 14.04
N ARG A 62 11.76 -11.49 14.44
CA ARG A 62 11.55 -10.29 15.25
C ARG A 62 10.39 -10.50 16.19
N GLN A 63 10.56 -10.03 17.42
CA GLN A 63 9.48 -9.92 18.40
C GLN A 63 9.69 -8.70 19.30
N PRO A 64 8.62 -8.13 19.87
CA PRO A 64 8.72 -7.09 20.90
C PRO A 64 9.49 -7.58 22.13
N SER A 65 10.16 -6.69 22.86
CA SER A 65 10.93 -7.05 24.07
C SER A 65 10.07 -7.70 25.17
N ASN A 66 8.77 -7.40 25.21
CA ASN A 66 7.82 -7.88 26.21
C ASN A 66 6.88 -8.96 25.65
N SER A 67 7.39 -9.82 24.75
CA SER A 67 6.56 -10.73 23.95
C SER A 67 5.99 -11.96 24.67
N GLN A 68 6.34 -12.20 25.94
CA GLN A 68 5.97 -13.44 26.65
C GLN A 68 4.46 -13.63 26.91
N SER A 69 3.62 -12.65 26.56
CA SER A 69 2.16 -12.72 26.74
C SER A 69 1.43 -11.76 25.80
N LEU A 70 1.64 -11.89 24.49
CA LEU A 70 0.95 -11.07 23.49
C LEU A 70 -0.41 -11.68 23.12
N ASP A 71 -1.45 -10.86 23.19
CA ASP A 71 -2.74 -11.12 22.55
C ASP A 71 -2.73 -10.43 21.19
N PHE A 72 -2.66 -11.20 20.10
CA PHE A 72 -2.63 -10.68 18.73
C PHE A 72 -4.03 -10.35 18.23
N GLU A 73 -4.15 -9.14 17.70
CA GLU A 73 -5.39 -8.63 17.11
C GLU A 73 -5.49 -8.88 15.62
N THR A 74 -4.34 -9.20 15.00
CA THR A 74 -4.26 -9.51 13.59
C THR A 74 -3.20 -10.58 13.34
N VAL A 75 -3.54 -11.48 12.43
CA VAL A 75 -2.67 -12.54 11.92
C VAL A 75 -2.64 -12.42 10.41
N GLU A 76 -1.47 -12.14 9.87
CA GLU A 76 -1.26 -11.99 8.43
C GLU A 76 -0.28 -13.05 7.94
N VAL A 77 -0.64 -13.75 6.86
CA VAL A 77 0.22 -14.70 6.16
C VAL A 77 0.53 -14.17 4.78
N ILE A 78 1.80 -13.93 4.48
CA ILE A 78 2.31 -13.54 3.17
C ILE A 78 2.87 -14.79 2.51
N SER A 79 2.30 -15.15 1.38
CA SER A 79 2.57 -16.38 0.64
C SER A 79 2.96 -16.09 -0.80
N ARG A 80 3.56 -17.08 -1.47
CA ARG A 80 3.75 -17.03 -2.92
C ARG A 80 2.40 -17.16 -3.63
N ASP A 81 2.30 -16.66 -4.87
CA ASP A 81 1.04 -16.51 -5.64
C ASP A 81 0.24 -17.80 -5.84
N ASN A 82 0.84 -18.96 -5.55
CA ASN A 82 0.26 -20.28 -5.78
C ASN A 82 -0.26 -20.98 -4.51
N ILE A 83 -0.25 -20.34 -3.34
CA ILE A 83 -0.77 -20.96 -2.11
C ILE A 83 -2.27 -20.70 -1.99
N ILE A 84 -3.07 -21.72 -2.33
CA ILE A 84 -4.50 -21.73 -2.05
C ILE A 84 -4.70 -21.93 -0.54
N PRO A 85 -5.38 -21.02 0.18
CA PRO A 85 -5.65 -21.21 1.59
C PRO A 85 -6.53 -22.44 1.82
N SER A 86 -6.00 -23.46 2.50
CA SER A 86 -6.83 -24.56 3.01
C SER A 86 -7.64 -24.09 4.22
N ALA A 87 -8.78 -24.73 4.50
CA ALA A 87 -9.61 -24.40 5.66
C ALA A 87 -8.83 -24.48 6.99
N ASP A 88 -7.82 -25.35 7.06
CA ASP A 88 -6.98 -25.56 8.25
C ASP A 88 -5.77 -24.64 8.34
N LEU A 89 -5.53 -23.82 7.31
CA LEU A 89 -4.34 -22.98 7.25
C LEU A 89 -4.26 -22.03 8.45
N LYS A 90 -5.40 -21.44 8.85
CA LYS A 90 -5.50 -20.58 10.03
C LYS A 90 -5.02 -21.32 11.30
N ASN A 91 -5.51 -22.53 11.53
CA ASN A 91 -5.16 -23.34 12.70
C ASN A 91 -3.66 -23.66 12.73
N LYS A 92 -3.07 -24.02 11.59
CA LYS A 92 -1.63 -24.33 11.48
C LYS A 92 -0.72 -23.18 11.91
N TYR A 93 -1.08 -21.95 11.60
CA TYR A 93 -0.32 -20.77 12.02
C TYR A 93 -0.61 -20.37 13.48
N LEU A 94 -1.84 -20.55 13.94
CA LEU A 94 -2.20 -20.29 15.33
C LEU A 94 -1.57 -21.27 16.32
N ASP A 95 -1.39 -22.53 15.94
CA ASP A 95 -0.78 -23.53 16.83
C ASP A 95 0.69 -23.20 17.13
N PHE A 96 1.42 -22.65 16.16
CA PHE A 96 2.75 -22.10 16.40
C PHE A 96 2.71 -20.94 17.38
N SER A 97 1.80 -19.97 17.22
CA SER A 97 1.64 -18.85 18.16
C SER A 97 1.41 -19.34 19.59
N LYS A 98 0.55 -20.36 19.78
CA LYS A 98 0.24 -20.94 21.10
C LYS A 98 1.47 -21.56 21.77
N GLN A 99 2.35 -22.22 21.01
CA GLN A 99 3.59 -22.81 21.53
C GLN A 99 4.54 -21.74 22.11
N HIS A 100 4.46 -20.51 21.62
CA HIS A 100 5.21 -19.36 22.13
C HIS A 100 4.49 -18.59 23.26
N GLY A 101 3.36 -19.10 23.76
CA GLY A 101 2.55 -18.43 24.79
C GLY A 101 1.76 -17.23 24.26
N TRP A 102 1.73 -17.01 22.94
CA TRP A 102 0.93 -15.97 22.31
C TRP A 102 -0.48 -16.45 22.06
N LYS A 103 -1.44 -15.54 22.19
CA LYS A 103 -2.86 -15.85 22.04
C LYS A 103 -3.49 -15.02 20.94
N GLU A 104 -4.56 -15.58 20.39
CA GLU A 104 -5.45 -14.85 19.49
C GLU A 104 -6.46 -14.08 20.36
N SER A 105 -6.62 -12.77 20.11
CA SER A 105 -7.69 -12.01 20.76
C SER A 105 -9.07 -12.51 20.30
N SER A 106 -10.11 -12.30 21.09
CA SER A 106 -11.48 -12.71 20.73
C SER A 106 -11.99 -12.06 19.42
N ASN A 107 -11.40 -10.94 19.02
CA ASN A 107 -11.75 -10.16 17.83
C ASN A 107 -10.64 -10.17 16.79
N SER A 108 -9.75 -11.16 16.81
CA SER A 108 -8.64 -11.19 15.89
C SER A 108 -9.10 -11.35 14.45
N VAL A 109 -8.37 -10.69 13.54
CA VAL A 109 -8.60 -10.81 12.11
C VAL A 109 -7.46 -11.59 11.47
N PHE A 110 -7.82 -12.63 10.73
CA PHE A 110 -6.88 -13.44 9.95
C PHE A 110 -6.97 -13.07 8.47
N ARG A 111 -5.82 -12.92 7.80
CA ARG A 111 -5.76 -12.79 6.34
C ARG A 111 -4.57 -13.53 5.74
N VAL A 112 -4.74 -13.94 4.49
CA VAL A 112 -3.67 -14.45 3.63
C VAL A 112 -3.52 -13.50 2.46
N ASN A 113 -2.29 -13.14 2.14
CA ASN A 113 -1.93 -12.25 1.06
C ASN A 113 -0.80 -12.87 0.23
N THR A 114 -0.70 -12.44 -1.03
CA THR A 114 0.52 -12.59 -1.81
C THR A 114 1.50 -11.46 -1.47
N ALA A 115 2.73 -11.51 -1.98
CA ALA A 115 3.65 -10.37 -1.88
C ALA A 115 3.04 -9.11 -2.51
N GLU A 116 2.47 -9.23 -3.71
CA GLU A 116 1.76 -8.14 -4.39
C GLU A 116 0.51 -7.71 -3.62
N GLY A 117 -0.23 -8.65 -3.03
CA GLY A 117 -1.39 -8.35 -2.19
C GLY A 117 -1.03 -7.61 -0.91
N TYR A 118 0.08 -7.98 -0.26
CA TYR A 118 0.65 -7.27 0.88
C TYR A 118 1.02 -5.86 0.48
N GLU A 119 1.67 -5.69 -0.67
CA GLU A 119 1.93 -4.39 -1.25
C GLU A 119 0.62 -3.64 -1.45
N ALA A 120 -0.25 -4.07 -2.36
CA ALA A 120 -1.48 -3.38 -2.76
C ALA A 120 -2.45 -3.07 -1.61
N LEU A 121 -2.55 -3.94 -0.61
CA LEU A 121 -3.36 -3.68 0.57
C LEU A 121 -2.65 -2.68 1.48
N ASN A 122 -1.39 -2.91 1.85
CA ASN A 122 -0.68 -1.88 2.60
C ASN A 122 -0.55 -0.57 1.79
N LEU A 123 -0.67 -0.58 0.46
CA LEU A 123 -0.92 0.62 -0.32
C LEU A 123 -2.28 1.21 0.12
N LYS A 124 -3.39 0.48 -0.02
CA LYS A 124 -4.74 0.95 0.36
C LYS A 124 -4.93 1.34 1.85
N SER A 125 -4.20 0.77 2.80
CA SER A 125 -4.31 1.13 4.24
C SER A 125 -3.21 2.03 4.78
N ASN A 126 -2.03 2.09 4.16
CA ASN A 126 -0.95 3.00 4.59
C ASN A 126 -1.15 4.42 4.06
N GLY A 127 -2.36 4.72 3.57
CA GLY A 127 -2.66 5.97 2.90
C GLY A 127 -2.05 6.05 1.50
N LYS A 128 -1.96 4.96 0.71
CA LYS A 128 -1.76 5.09 -0.74
C LYS A 128 -3.01 5.58 -1.48
N ASN A 129 -2.81 6.51 -2.42
CA ASN A 129 -3.77 7.51 -2.92
C ASN A 129 -4.12 8.63 -1.93
N LYS A 130 -3.31 8.84 -0.88
CA LYS A 130 -3.42 10.03 -0.02
C LYS A 130 -3.34 11.29 -0.85
N TYR A 131 -2.44 11.33 -1.83
CA TYR A 131 -2.28 12.47 -2.72
C TYR A 131 -2.79 12.17 -4.14
N ASN A 132 -3.51 13.13 -4.72
CA ASN A 132 -3.95 13.07 -6.12
C ASN A 132 -3.33 14.21 -6.93
N ILE A 133 -2.74 13.86 -8.06
CA ILE A 133 -2.42 14.80 -9.12
C ILE A 133 -3.44 14.59 -10.22
N ILE A 134 -4.20 15.64 -10.55
CA ILE A 134 -5.21 15.61 -11.60
C ILE A 134 -4.66 16.40 -12.78
N LEU A 135 -4.26 15.71 -13.84
CA LEU A 135 -3.84 16.32 -15.09
C LEU A 135 -5.06 16.54 -15.99
N SER A 136 -5.50 17.78 -16.12
CA SER A 136 -6.63 18.18 -16.97
C SER A 136 -6.12 18.57 -18.35
N ILE A 137 -6.51 17.81 -19.38
CA ILE A 137 -6.13 17.99 -20.78
C ILE A 137 -7.39 18.30 -21.59
N GLY A 138 -7.63 19.59 -21.83
CA GLY A 138 -8.80 20.10 -22.53
C GLY A 138 -9.36 21.34 -21.83
N GLU A 139 -9.80 22.31 -22.64
CA GLU A 139 -10.31 23.60 -22.16
C GLU A 139 -11.84 23.64 -22.04
N ASP A 140 -12.52 22.58 -22.47
CA ASP A 140 -13.98 22.50 -22.46
C ASP A 140 -14.52 22.37 -21.03
N LYS A 141 -15.78 22.78 -20.86
CA LYS A 141 -16.43 22.81 -19.56
C LYS A 141 -16.52 21.41 -18.93
N VAL A 142 -16.74 20.36 -19.74
CA VAL A 142 -16.92 19.00 -19.23
C VAL A 142 -15.62 18.49 -18.62
N THR A 143 -14.49 18.68 -19.30
CA THR A 143 -13.17 18.32 -18.79
C THR A 143 -12.84 19.07 -17.50
N LYS A 144 -13.09 20.39 -17.46
CA LYS A 144 -12.85 21.22 -16.27
C LYS A 144 -13.72 20.82 -15.08
N ASP A 145 -15.02 20.58 -15.32
CA ASP A 145 -15.95 20.13 -14.28
C ASP A 145 -15.54 18.74 -13.74
N ALA A 146 -15.12 17.83 -14.61
CA ALA A 146 -14.66 16.50 -14.20
C ALA A 146 -13.38 16.55 -13.35
N ALA A 147 -12.41 17.37 -13.75
CA ALA A 147 -11.18 17.60 -12.97
C ALA A 147 -11.50 18.21 -11.59
N ASN A 148 -12.38 19.21 -11.56
CA ASN A 148 -12.81 19.85 -10.31
C ASN A 148 -13.56 18.87 -9.39
N ALA A 149 -14.47 18.05 -9.92
CA ALA A 149 -15.19 17.04 -9.15
C ALA A 149 -14.26 15.99 -8.53
N LEU A 150 -13.12 15.68 -9.17
CA LEU A 150 -12.09 14.82 -8.56
C LEU A 150 -11.32 15.55 -7.46
N PHE A 151 -10.99 16.82 -7.66
CA PHE A 151 -10.27 17.64 -6.70
C PHE A 151 -11.08 17.86 -5.42
N GLU A 152 -12.36 18.20 -5.55
CA GLU A 152 -13.28 18.50 -4.43
C GLU A 152 -13.50 17.32 -3.47
N LYS A 153 -13.25 16.08 -3.92
CA LYS A 153 -13.29 14.91 -3.03
C LYS A 153 -12.23 14.97 -1.93
N HIS A 154 -11.05 15.50 -2.24
CA HIS A 154 -9.90 15.56 -1.33
C HIS A 154 -9.06 16.82 -1.58
N PRO A 155 -9.61 18.03 -1.35
CA PRO A 155 -8.97 19.27 -1.77
C PRO A 155 -7.62 19.50 -1.09
N ASP A 156 -7.45 19.05 0.16
CA ASP A 156 -6.22 19.25 0.94
C ASP A 156 -5.05 18.40 0.46
N THR A 157 -5.33 17.32 -0.25
CA THR A 157 -4.32 16.39 -0.73
C THR A 157 -4.38 16.20 -2.25
N SER A 158 -5.08 17.08 -2.95
CA SER A 158 -5.17 17.06 -4.41
C SER A 158 -4.63 18.34 -5.01
N ILE A 159 -4.12 18.25 -6.23
CA ILE A 159 -3.81 19.40 -7.09
C ILE A 159 -4.32 19.14 -8.50
N ILE A 160 -4.62 20.23 -9.21
CA ILE A 160 -4.93 20.19 -10.64
C ILE A 160 -3.75 20.82 -11.39
N ALA A 161 -3.15 20.04 -12.30
CA ALA A 161 -2.21 20.53 -13.30
C ALA A 161 -2.93 20.61 -14.65
N THR A 162 -2.61 21.62 -15.46
CA THR A 162 -3.19 21.83 -16.78
C THR A 162 -2.09 21.93 -17.85
N LEU A 163 -2.48 22.14 -19.10
CA LEU A 163 -1.56 22.50 -20.17
C LEU A 163 -1.73 23.97 -20.56
N ASP A 164 -0.65 24.64 -20.95
CA ASP A 164 -0.73 25.93 -21.65
C ASP A 164 -1.04 25.75 -23.14
N GLU A 165 -1.19 26.86 -23.86
CA GLU A 165 -1.45 26.88 -25.31
C GLU A 165 -0.36 26.19 -26.13
N GLN A 166 0.86 26.07 -25.59
CA GLN A 166 1.99 25.39 -26.22
C GLN A 166 2.08 23.91 -25.82
N GLY A 167 1.14 23.43 -25.00
CA GLY A 167 1.10 22.05 -24.51
C GLY A 167 2.18 21.76 -23.46
N LYS A 168 2.58 22.74 -22.66
CA LYS A 168 3.47 22.55 -21.51
C LYS A 168 2.67 22.48 -20.21
N LEU A 169 3.17 21.70 -19.24
CA LEU A 169 2.55 21.58 -17.92
C LEU A 169 2.52 22.93 -17.18
N VAL A 170 1.34 23.27 -16.68
CA VAL A 170 1.10 24.41 -15.80
C VAL A 170 0.70 23.89 -14.42
N PHE A 171 1.47 24.29 -13.42
CA PHE A 171 1.27 23.90 -12.03
C PHE A 171 0.51 24.99 -11.25
N PRO A 172 -0.34 24.60 -10.27
CA PRO A 172 -1.10 25.56 -9.48
C PRO A 172 -0.16 26.41 -8.61
N LYS A 173 -0.45 27.72 -8.54
CA LYS A 173 0.34 28.69 -7.74
C LYS A 173 -0.24 28.80 -6.32
N GLY A 174 0.63 29.01 -5.33
CA GLY A 174 0.25 29.42 -3.97
C GLY A 174 -0.17 28.32 -3.00
N LYS A 175 -0.31 27.06 -3.45
CA LYS A 175 -0.58 25.92 -2.56
C LYS A 175 0.67 25.04 -2.46
N ALA A 176 1.22 24.90 -1.25
CA ALA A 176 2.31 23.96 -1.01
C ALA A 176 1.75 22.53 -1.14
N PHE A 177 2.30 21.76 -2.08
CA PHE A 177 1.96 20.36 -2.29
C PHE A 177 3.26 19.55 -2.34
N THR A 178 3.48 18.75 -1.29
CA THR A 178 4.69 17.94 -1.10
C THR A 178 4.24 16.51 -0.79
N PRO A 179 3.89 15.72 -1.81
CA PRO A 179 3.41 14.36 -1.59
C PRO A 179 4.55 13.44 -1.17
N ASP A 180 4.22 12.33 -0.49
CA ASP A 180 5.12 11.18 -0.37
C ASP A 180 4.88 10.21 -1.56
N SER A 181 5.48 9.01 -1.57
CA SER A 181 5.31 8.02 -2.65
C SER A 181 3.90 7.42 -2.78
N SER A 182 2.92 7.95 -2.03
CA SER A 182 1.50 7.73 -2.25
C SER A 182 0.91 8.78 -3.22
N VAL A 183 1.24 8.70 -4.51
CA VAL A 183 0.58 9.56 -5.51
C VAL A 183 -0.22 8.73 -6.48
N ARG A 184 -1.45 9.17 -6.75
CA ARG A 184 -2.22 8.78 -7.92
C ARG A 184 -2.26 9.92 -8.91
N ILE A 185 -1.87 9.65 -10.14
CA ILE A 185 -2.04 10.57 -11.26
C ILE A 185 -3.32 10.18 -12.00
N ASN A 186 -4.29 11.09 -12.07
CA ASN A 186 -5.49 10.95 -12.89
C ASN A 186 -5.36 11.86 -14.10
N ILE A 187 -5.52 11.33 -15.30
CA ILE A 187 -5.53 12.10 -16.54
C ILE A 187 -7.00 12.25 -16.96
N VAL A 188 -7.45 13.49 -17.15
CA VAL A 188 -8.82 13.84 -17.48
C VAL A 188 -8.80 14.59 -18.81
N GLY A 189 -9.53 14.08 -19.80
CA GLY A 189 -9.67 14.69 -21.11
C GLY A 189 -10.58 13.84 -21.98
N HIS A 190 -11.11 14.44 -23.04
CA HIS A 190 -11.87 13.69 -24.04
C HIS A 190 -10.95 12.72 -24.79
N PRO A 191 -11.43 11.53 -25.18
CA PRO A 191 -10.63 10.53 -25.89
C PRO A 191 -9.90 11.10 -27.10
N GLU A 192 -10.58 11.93 -27.91
CA GLU A 192 -10.01 12.51 -29.13
C GLU A 192 -8.85 13.46 -28.82
N VAL A 193 -8.94 14.18 -27.70
CA VAL A 193 -7.88 15.11 -27.25
C VAL A 193 -6.68 14.33 -26.71
N LEU A 194 -6.92 13.27 -25.94
CA LEU A 194 -5.86 12.41 -25.41
C LEU A 194 -5.13 11.65 -26.52
N GLU A 195 -5.86 11.19 -27.54
CA GLU A 195 -5.30 10.58 -28.75
C GLU A 195 -4.40 11.55 -29.52
N GLN A 196 -4.82 12.82 -29.67
CA GLN A 196 -4.01 13.86 -30.31
C GLN A 196 -2.72 14.16 -29.56
N VAL A 197 -2.76 14.13 -28.22
CA VAL A 197 -1.56 14.28 -27.38
C VAL A 197 -0.62 13.08 -27.57
N GLY A 198 -1.18 11.88 -27.62
CA GLY A 198 -0.46 10.64 -27.88
C GLY A 198 0.27 10.07 -26.66
N ALA A 199 0.44 8.75 -26.65
CA ALA A 199 0.96 7.99 -25.50
C ALA A 199 2.35 8.45 -25.03
N THR A 200 3.27 8.74 -25.97
CA THR A 200 4.62 9.19 -25.63
C THR A 200 4.62 10.52 -24.88
N LYS A 201 3.77 11.46 -25.29
CA LYS A 201 3.69 12.76 -24.65
C LYS A 201 2.96 12.69 -23.30
N LEU A 202 1.95 11.83 -23.19
CA LEU A 202 1.32 11.52 -21.90
C LEU A 202 2.32 10.93 -20.90
N ALA A 203 3.19 10.00 -21.35
CA ALA A 203 4.25 9.43 -20.53
C ALA A 203 5.27 10.50 -20.08
N ASP A 204 5.67 11.39 -21.00
CA ASP A 204 6.55 12.51 -20.68
C ASP A 204 5.92 13.46 -19.63
N TYR A 205 4.61 13.75 -19.74
CA TYR A 205 3.93 14.52 -18.70
C TYR A 205 3.93 13.81 -17.34
N THR A 206 3.70 12.49 -17.29
CA THR A 206 3.76 11.75 -16.03
C THR A 206 5.15 11.77 -15.41
N ASP A 207 6.21 11.66 -16.22
CA ASP A 207 7.60 11.76 -15.76
C ASP A 207 7.93 13.17 -15.25
N GLN A 208 7.48 14.21 -15.94
CA GLN A 208 7.66 15.59 -15.51
C GLN A 208 6.92 15.88 -14.19
N LEU A 209 5.70 15.37 -14.03
CA LEU A 209 4.96 15.46 -12.77
C LEU A 209 5.70 14.75 -11.63
N ALA A 210 6.21 13.54 -11.87
CA ALA A 210 7.00 12.78 -10.89
C ALA A 210 8.25 13.54 -10.46
N ARG A 211 9.02 14.08 -11.42
CA ARG A 211 10.22 14.88 -11.14
C ARG A 211 9.93 16.18 -10.41
N HIS A 212 8.89 16.90 -10.82
CA HIS A 212 8.53 18.19 -10.21
C HIS A 212 8.20 18.04 -8.72
N TYR A 213 7.43 17.00 -8.38
CA TYR A 213 7.01 16.72 -7.00
C TYR A 213 7.92 15.76 -6.25
N LYS A 214 9.03 15.32 -6.85
CA LYS A 214 10.01 14.39 -6.27
C LYS A 214 9.35 13.10 -5.77
N ILE A 215 8.54 12.52 -6.65
CA ILE A 215 7.86 11.25 -6.40
C ILE A 215 8.85 10.13 -6.77
N ASP A 216 9.22 9.33 -5.77
CA ASP A 216 10.09 8.16 -5.90
C ASP A 216 9.37 6.93 -6.48
#